data_AF-A0AAD2FR65-F1
#
_entry.id   AF-A0AAD2FR65-F1
#
_cell.length_a   1.000
_cell.length_b   1.000
_cell.length_c   1.000
_cell.angle_alpha   90.00
_cell.angle_beta   90.00
_cell.angle_gamma   90.00
#
_symmetry.space_group_name_H-M   'P 1'
#
loop_
_entity.id
_entity.type
_entity.pdbx_description
1 polymer ?
#
loop_
_entity_poly.entity_id
_entity_poly.type
_entity_poly.pdbx_seq_one_letter_code
_entity_poly.pdbx_strand_id
1 'polypeptide(L)'
;MKADYEEHDAILIARCLMQIKAKFDTDEGLSFIQQYYINQGLKKLGDNGKDAVDKELRQMILRDCFTPKFVKDMTASERKKTQSAMMLLAEKQFEKTIKGRLVYRGNGTREWLSREDTASQTASQEAITITCVIDAHGGRDIITMDVPHAFIQTYMPEAKEGENCIYMKITGMMVQILIDMAPGYREYVVLENGKRVIYVQVLRARYGM
;
A
#
# COMPACT_ATOMS: atom_id res chain seq x y z
N MET A 1 -18.59 38.10 12.98
CA MET A 1 -18.97 38.57 11.63
C MET A 1 -19.59 37.38 10.93
N LYS A 2 -20.90 37.39 10.64
CA LYS A 2 -21.50 36.33 9.81
C LYS A 2 -20.96 36.55 8.40
N ALA A 3 -20.25 35.59 7.84
CA ALA A 3 -19.96 35.60 6.42
C ALA A 3 -21.28 35.27 5.72
N ASP A 4 -21.91 36.26 5.10
CA ASP A 4 -23.10 36.01 4.30
C ASP A 4 -22.65 35.26 3.05
N TYR A 5 -23.18 34.05 2.87
CA TYR A 5 -22.93 33.21 1.71
C TYR A 5 -23.80 33.76 0.57
N GLU A 6 -23.16 34.34 -0.42
CA GLU A 6 -23.88 34.87 -1.57
C GLU A 6 -24.08 33.76 -2.61
N GLU A 7 -25.12 33.90 -3.44
CA GLU A 7 -25.48 32.87 -4.44
C GLU A 7 -24.31 32.54 -5.40
N HIS A 8 -23.42 33.51 -5.63
CA HIS A 8 -22.24 33.33 -6.46
C HIS A 8 -21.15 32.45 -5.83
N ASP A 9 -21.04 32.39 -4.50
CA ASP A 9 -20.09 31.51 -3.81
C ASP A 9 -20.48 30.03 -3.97
N ALA A 10 -21.78 29.75 -3.88
CA ALA A 10 -22.32 28.42 -4.14
C ALA A 10 -22.04 27.97 -5.58
N ILE A 11 -22.19 28.87 -6.55
CA ILE A 11 -21.86 28.62 -7.96
C ILE A 11 -20.36 28.34 -8.13
N LEU A 12 -19.49 29.09 -7.45
CA LEU A 12 -18.04 28.90 -7.52
C LEU A 12 -17.63 27.53 -6.96
N ILE A 13 -18.18 27.13 -5.81
CA ILE A 13 -17.95 25.82 -5.19
C ILE A 13 -18.45 24.70 -6.10
N ALA A 14 -19.67 24.83 -6.64
CA ALA A 14 -20.22 23.87 -7.59
C ALA A 14 -19.32 23.73 -8.83
N ARG A 15 -18.77 24.84 -9.33
CA ARG A 15 -17.85 24.85 -10.47
C ARG A 15 -16.53 24.15 -10.15
N CYS A 16 -15.97 24.38 -8.96
CA CYS A 16 -14.77 23.67 -8.49
C CYS A 16 -15.02 22.16 -8.36
N LEU A 17 -16.15 21.75 -7.78
CA LEU A 17 -16.54 20.34 -7.70
C LEU A 17 -16.72 19.71 -9.08
N MET A 18 -17.36 20.43 -10.01
CA MET A 18 -17.55 19.99 -11.39
C MET A 18 -16.24 19.91 -12.17
N GLN A 19 -15.28 20.83 -11.95
CA GLN A 19 -13.95 20.75 -12.55
C GLN A 19 -13.15 19.56 -12.00
N ILE A 20 -13.24 19.27 -10.70
CA ILE A 20 -12.63 18.08 -10.10
C ILE A 20 -13.25 16.84 -10.73
N LYS A 21 -14.59 16.76 -10.82
CA LYS A 21 -15.29 15.67 -11.50
C LYS A 21 -14.87 15.51 -12.96
N ALA A 22 -14.78 16.62 -13.71
CA ALA A 22 -14.39 16.62 -15.11
C ALA A 22 -12.94 16.14 -15.32
N LYS A 23 -12.04 16.27 -14.31
CA LYS A 23 -10.70 15.66 -14.38
C LYS A 23 -10.72 14.13 -14.32
N PHE A 24 -11.83 13.52 -13.91
CA PHE A 24 -12.04 12.07 -13.95
C PHE A 24 -12.78 11.61 -15.21
N ASP A 25 -13.33 12.55 -15.99
CA ASP A 25 -13.84 12.28 -17.33
C ASP A 25 -12.67 12.29 -18.32
N THR A 26 -12.53 11.20 -19.06
CA THR A 26 -11.63 11.05 -20.21
C THR A 26 -12.45 10.99 -21.50
N ASP A 27 -11.81 11.18 -22.65
CA ASP A 27 -12.47 11.10 -23.97
C ASP A 27 -13.18 9.75 -24.21
N GLU A 28 -12.85 8.70 -23.44
CA GLU A 28 -13.44 7.36 -23.49
C GLU A 28 -14.39 7.02 -22.31
N GLY A 29 -14.70 7.98 -21.42
CA GLY A 29 -15.57 7.79 -20.24
C GLY A 29 -14.85 7.98 -18.90
N LEU A 30 -15.28 7.27 -17.84
CA LEU A 30 -14.67 7.38 -16.51
C LEU A 30 -13.30 6.67 -16.46
N SER A 31 -12.25 7.39 -16.08
CA SER A 31 -10.93 6.79 -15.85
C SER A 31 -10.85 6.18 -14.45
N PHE A 32 -10.82 4.85 -14.42
CA PHE A 32 -10.47 4.09 -13.23
C PHE A 32 -9.01 3.67 -13.28
N ILE A 33 -8.31 3.77 -12.15
CA ILE A 33 -6.94 3.25 -12.04
C ILE A 33 -7.00 1.72 -12.11
N GLN A 34 -6.61 1.16 -13.25
CA GLN A 34 -6.46 -0.28 -13.42
C GLN A 34 -5.16 -0.75 -12.77
N GLN A 35 -5.27 -1.78 -11.92
CA GLN A 35 -4.13 -2.43 -11.27
C GLN A 35 -3.86 -3.79 -11.90
N TYR A 36 -2.59 -4.15 -12.02
CA TYR A 36 -2.13 -5.42 -12.56
C TYR A 36 -1.18 -6.11 -11.60
N TYR A 37 -1.30 -7.43 -11.47
CA TYR A 37 -0.28 -8.25 -10.82
C TYR A 37 1.04 -8.17 -11.59
N ILE A 38 2.17 -8.28 -10.89
CA ILE A 38 3.52 -8.14 -11.46
C ILE A 38 3.73 -8.83 -12.83
N ASN A 39 3.32 -10.10 -12.99
CA ASN A 39 3.50 -10.82 -14.24
C ASN A 39 2.75 -10.17 -15.43
N GLN A 40 1.54 -9.68 -15.20
CA GLN A 40 0.73 -9.02 -16.23
C GLN A 40 1.15 -7.55 -16.39
N GLY A 41 1.45 -6.89 -15.28
CA GLY A 41 1.89 -5.50 -15.25
C GLY A 41 3.20 -5.33 -16.02
N LEU A 42 4.19 -6.20 -15.82
CA LEU A 42 5.45 -6.14 -16.58
C LEU A 42 5.27 -6.42 -18.07
N LYS A 43 4.33 -7.30 -18.45
CA LYS A 43 4.01 -7.54 -19.87
C LYS A 43 3.39 -6.31 -20.54
N LYS A 44 2.56 -5.55 -19.82
CA LYS A 44 1.88 -4.36 -20.35
C LYS A 44 2.75 -3.11 -20.29
N LEU A 45 3.50 -2.95 -19.22
CA LEU A 45 4.20 -1.71 -18.86
C LEU A 45 5.70 -1.74 -19.18
N GLY A 46 6.22 -2.90 -19.61
CA GLY A 46 7.59 -3.05 -20.06
C GLY A 46 8.62 -2.61 -19.01
N ASP A 47 9.64 -1.87 -19.46
CA ASP A 47 10.76 -1.44 -18.63
C ASP A 47 10.34 -0.38 -17.59
N ASN A 48 9.42 0.53 -17.92
CA ASN A 48 8.85 1.46 -16.93
C ASN A 48 8.17 0.72 -15.76
N GLY A 49 7.58 -0.44 -16.05
CA GLY A 49 7.02 -1.33 -15.03
C GLY A 49 8.11 -1.94 -14.13
N LYS A 50 9.25 -2.34 -14.71
CA LYS A 50 10.40 -2.86 -13.95
C LYS A 50 10.98 -1.79 -13.05
N ASP A 51 11.19 -0.58 -13.56
CA ASP A 51 11.70 0.55 -12.77
C ASP A 51 10.78 0.87 -11.57
N ALA A 52 9.47 0.76 -11.76
CA ALA A 52 8.50 0.94 -10.68
C ALA A 52 8.58 -0.16 -9.61
N VAL A 53 8.77 -1.43 -10.02
CA VAL A 53 9.01 -2.56 -9.11
C VAL A 53 10.30 -2.35 -8.33
N ASP A 54 11.37 -1.98 -9.03
CA ASP A 54 12.70 -1.81 -8.46
C ASP A 54 12.72 -0.67 -7.45
N LYS A 55 12.09 0.46 -7.80
CA LYS A 55 11.95 1.60 -6.89
C LYS A 55 11.22 1.22 -5.61
N GLU A 56 10.10 0.49 -5.73
CA GLU A 56 9.31 0.05 -4.57
C GLU A 56 10.09 -0.93 -3.68
N LEU A 57 10.72 -1.96 -4.27
CA LEU A 57 11.50 -2.95 -3.51
C LEU A 57 12.72 -2.32 -2.85
N ARG A 58 13.43 -1.43 -3.55
CA ARG A 58 14.57 -0.69 -2.98
C ARG A 58 14.16 0.11 -1.75
N GLN A 59 12.99 0.75 -1.76
CA GLN A 59 12.49 1.45 -0.56
C GLN A 59 12.23 0.51 0.61
N MET A 60 11.78 -0.72 0.36
CA MET A 60 11.57 -1.70 1.43
C MET A 60 12.88 -2.13 2.08
N ILE A 61 13.91 -2.34 1.27
CA ILE A 61 15.24 -2.74 1.76
C ILE A 61 15.88 -1.59 2.53
N LEU A 62 15.87 -0.37 1.96
CA LEU A 62 16.50 0.81 2.58
C LEU A 62 15.89 1.20 3.93
N ARG A 63 14.66 0.77 4.22
CA ARG A 63 13.95 1.07 5.46
C ARG A 63 13.87 -0.12 6.40
N ASP A 64 14.52 -1.24 6.07
CA ASP A 64 14.45 -2.49 6.84
C ASP A 64 13.00 -2.90 7.12
N CYS A 65 12.13 -2.84 6.10
CA CYS A 65 10.71 -3.18 6.27
C CYS A 65 10.48 -4.65 6.65
N PHE A 66 11.43 -5.51 6.30
CA PHE A 66 11.40 -6.93 6.62
C PHE A 66 12.83 -7.50 6.61
N THR A 67 13.01 -8.62 7.32
CA THR A 67 14.29 -9.35 7.40
C THR A 67 14.09 -10.81 7.02
N PRO A 68 15.03 -11.46 6.30
CA PRO A 68 14.84 -12.84 5.88
C PRO A 68 14.93 -13.81 7.08
N LYS A 69 14.15 -14.89 7.04
CA LYS A 69 14.10 -15.91 8.08
C LYS A 69 14.23 -17.30 7.48
N PHE A 70 15.03 -18.16 8.09
CA PHE A 70 15.10 -19.56 7.67
C PHE A 70 13.84 -20.30 8.10
N VAL A 71 13.30 -21.13 7.19
CA VAL A 71 12.10 -21.94 7.44
C VAL A 71 12.25 -22.91 8.62
N LYS A 72 13.48 -23.38 8.88
CA LYS A 72 13.83 -24.23 10.03
C LYS A 72 13.69 -23.52 11.38
N ASP A 73 13.82 -22.18 11.39
CA ASP A 73 13.76 -21.36 12.60
C ASP A 73 12.34 -20.82 12.85
N MET A 74 11.36 -21.25 12.05
CA MET A 74 9.96 -20.87 12.19
C MET A 74 9.14 -22.01 12.80
N THR A 75 8.23 -21.67 13.70
CA THR A 75 7.26 -22.62 14.26
C THR A 75 6.23 -23.04 13.21
N ALA A 76 5.54 -24.15 13.46
CA ALA A 76 4.46 -24.62 12.59
C ALA A 76 3.30 -23.60 12.48
N SER A 77 2.99 -22.91 13.59
CA SER A 77 1.97 -21.87 13.64
C SER A 77 2.33 -20.66 12.77
N GLU A 78 3.57 -20.16 12.89
CA GLU A 78 4.06 -19.04 12.08
C GLU A 78 4.05 -19.36 10.58
N ARG A 79 4.50 -20.56 10.21
CA ARG A 79 4.44 -21.02 8.81
C ARG A 79 3.02 -21.09 8.28
N LYS A 80 2.06 -21.58 9.09
CA LYS A 80 0.64 -21.66 8.71
C LYS A 80 0.02 -20.27 8.54
N LYS A 81 0.39 -19.30 9.39
CA LYS A 81 -0.14 -17.92 9.34
C LYS A 81 0.57 -17.02 8.32
N THR A 82 1.71 -17.45 7.76
CA THR A 82 2.50 -16.65 6.80
C THR A 82 1.67 -16.28 5.57
N GLN A 83 1.56 -14.98 5.28
CA GLN A 83 0.86 -14.50 4.09
C GLN A 83 1.78 -14.28 2.90
N SER A 84 1.22 -14.26 1.70
CA SER A 84 2.01 -14.01 0.49
C SER A 84 2.19 -12.51 0.24
N ALA A 85 3.37 -12.13 -0.23
CA ALA A 85 3.60 -10.82 -0.81
C ALA A 85 3.00 -10.75 -2.22
N MET A 86 2.43 -9.61 -2.59
CA MET A 86 1.84 -9.36 -3.90
C MET A 86 2.31 -8.00 -4.41
N MET A 87 2.94 -7.96 -5.57
CA MET A 87 3.30 -6.70 -6.23
C MET A 87 2.21 -6.31 -7.23
N LEU A 88 1.65 -5.12 -7.04
CA LEU A 88 0.67 -4.50 -7.92
C LEU A 88 1.30 -3.31 -8.66
N LEU A 89 1.05 -3.23 -9.96
CA LEU A 89 1.46 -2.13 -10.82
C LEU A 89 0.23 -1.39 -11.33
N ALA A 90 0.27 -0.06 -11.25
CA ALA A 90 -0.79 0.79 -11.74
C ALA A 90 -0.20 2.01 -12.45
N GLU A 91 -0.78 2.37 -13.59
CA GLU A 91 -0.43 3.59 -14.30
C GLU A 91 -1.29 4.74 -13.80
N LYS A 92 -0.65 5.82 -13.36
CA LYS A 92 -1.32 7.08 -13.05
C LYS A 92 -1.38 7.91 -14.32
N GLN A 93 -2.51 7.83 -15.03
CA GLN A 93 -2.69 8.48 -16.32
C GLN A 93 -2.37 9.99 -16.31
N PHE A 94 -2.80 10.72 -15.27
CA PHE A 94 -2.55 12.15 -15.16
C PHE A 94 -1.06 12.51 -14.98
N GLU A 95 -0.37 11.77 -14.13
CA GLU A 95 1.06 12.00 -13.85
C GLU A 95 1.97 11.33 -14.90
N LYS A 96 1.41 10.46 -15.75
CA LYS A 96 2.15 9.54 -16.64
C LYS A 96 3.24 8.76 -15.91
N THR A 97 2.99 8.41 -14.66
CA THR A 97 3.91 7.64 -13.81
C THR A 97 3.35 6.25 -13.52
N ILE A 98 4.24 5.28 -13.38
CA ILE A 98 3.88 3.92 -12.96
C ILE A 98 4.19 3.78 -11.48
N LYS A 99 3.18 3.36 -10.71
CA LYS A 99 3.31 3.11 -9.28
C LYS A 99 3.31 1.61 -9.02
N GLY A 100 4.42 1.13 -8.48
CA GLY A 100 4.48 -0.18 -7.84
C GLY A 100 4.02 -0.10 -6.39
N ARG A 101 3.34 -1.15 -5.93
CA ARG A 101 2.98 -1.34 -4.53
C ARG A 101 3.23 -2.79 -4.17
N LEU A 102 4.17 -3.03 -3.26
CA LEU A 102 4.28 -4.33 -2.62
C LEU A 102 3.23 -4.38 -1.52
N VAL A 103 2.39 -5.41 -1.53
CA VAL A 103 1.20 -5.55 -0.67
C VAL A 103 1.30 -6.84 0.10
N TYR A 104 0.96 -6.78 1.40
CA TYR A 104 0.75 -7.98 2.20
C TYR A 104 -0.64 -8.52 1.88
N ARG A 105 -0.74 -9.79 1.48
CA ARG A 105 -2.01 -10.37 1.06
C ARG A 105 -2.83 -10.82 2.29
N GLY A 106 -3.50 -9.89 2.98
CA GLY A 106 -4.26 -10.15 4.21
C GLY A 106 -5.61 -10.86 4.03
N ASN A 107 -5.96 -11.38 2.85
CA ASN A 107 -7.22 -12.11 2.72
C ASN A 107 -7.25 -13.36 3.63
N GLY A 108 -6.09 -13.98 3.88
CA GLY A 108 -5.97 -15.10 4.79
C GLY A 108 -5.98 -14.72 6.27
N THR A 109 -5.69 -13.46 6.64
CA THR A 109 -5.62 -13.06 8.07
C THR A 109 -6.98 -13.09 8.76
N ARG A 110 -8.07 -13.02 7.99
CA ARG A 110 -9.46 -13.13 8.49
C ARG A 110 -9.77 -14.46 9.17
N GLU A 111 -8.95 -15.49 9.00
CA GLU A 111 -9.11 -16.78 9.70
C GLU A 111 -8.74 -16.70 11.19
N TRP A 112 -7.89 -15.74 11.60
CA TRP A 112 -7.42 -15.62 12.98
C TRP A 112 -7.42 -14.19 13.54
N LEU A 113 -7.80 -13.19 12.74
CA LEU A 113 -8.07 -11.83 13.21
C LEU A 113 -9.57 -11.56 13.14
N SER A 114 -10.12 -11.04 14.22
CA SER A 114 -11.53 -10.64 14.26
C SER A 114 -11.76 -9.34 13.48
N ARG A 115 -13.03 -8.98 13.26
CA ARG A 115 -13.37 -7.69 12.63
C ARG A 115 -13.01 -6.54 13.56
N GLU A 116 -13.17 -6.75 14.85
CA GLU A 116 -12.83 -5.82 15.92
C GLU A 116 -11.32 -5.55 15.95
N ASP A 117 -10.49 -6.60 15.79
CA ASP A 117 -9.03 -6.48 15.73
C ASP A 117 -8.51 -5.76 14.48
N THR A 118 -9.29 -5.81 13.39
CA THR A 118 -8.93 -5.23 12.08
C THR A 118 -9.60 -3.88 11.81
N ALA A 119 -10.52 -3.45 12.69
CA ALA A 119 -11.20 -2.18 12.57
C ALA A 119 -10.27 -1.02 12.93
N SER A 120 -10.05 -0.11 11.98
CA SER A 120 -9.43 1.18 12.24
C SER A 120 -10.54 2.24 12.39
N GLN A 121 -10.43 3.09 13.41
CA GLN A 121 -11.29 4.25 13.56
C GLN A 121 -10.93 5.29 12.49
N THR A 122 -11.48 5.12 11.29
CA THR A 122 -11.36 6.11 10.22
C THR A 122 -12.52 7.09 10.36
N ALA A 123 -12.23 8.39 10.39
CA ALA A 123 -13.28 9.41 10.36
C ALA A 123 -14.11 9.26 9.08
N SER A 124 -15.42 9.47 9.17
CA SER A 124 -16.28 9.41 7.98
C SER A 124 -15.94 10.56 7.02
N GLN A 125 -16.06 10.30 5.72
CA GLN A 125 -15.77 11.31 4.70
C GLN A 125 -16.71 12.51 4.84
N GLU A 126 -17.96 12.26 5.23
CA GLU A 126 -18.97 13.28 5.50
C GLU A 126 -18.54 14.17 6.68
N ALA A 127 -18.04 13.57 7.78
CA ALA A 127 -17.57 14.34 8.93
C ALA A 127 -16.38 15.24 8.56
N ILE A 128 -15.39 14.70 7.83
CA ILE A 128 -14.23 15.48 7.35
C ILE A 128 -14.71 16.64 6.47
N THR A 129 -15.64 16.38 5.55
CA THR A 129 -16.19 17.40 4.64
C THR A 129 -16.92 18.51 5.41
N ILE A 130 -17.73 18.14 6.40
CA ILE A 130 -18.43 19.11 7.27
C ILE A 130 -17.43 19.99 8.02
N THR A 131 -16.36 19.41 8.59
CA THR A 131 -15.31 20.18 9.26
C THR A 131 -14.66 21.17 8.29
N CYS A 132 -14.30 20.73 7.08
CA CYS A 132 -13.74 21.63 6.07
C CYS A 132 -14.68 22.79 5.71
N VAL A 133 -15.99 22.55 5.59
CA VAL A 133 -16.99 23.60 5.29
C VAL A 133 -17.09 24.59 6.45
N ILE A 134 -17.10 24.10 7.69
CA ILE A 134 -17.15 24.95 8.90
C ILE A 134 -15.89 25.80 9.04
N ASP A 135 -14.72 25.26 8.71
CA ASP A 135 -13.45 25.98 8.72
C ASP A 135 -13.38 27.04 7.62
N ALA A 136 -13.83 26.71 6.42
CA ALA A 136 -13.95 27.67 5.32
C ALA A 136 -14.92 28.81 5.67
N HIS A 137 -16.10 28.50 6.21
CA HIS A 137 -17.07 29.52 6.63
C HIS A 137 -16.55 30.41 7.76
N GLY A 138 -15.79 29.83 8.70
CA GLY A 138 -15.17 30.56 9.79
C GLY A 138 -13.96 31.40 9.38
N GLY A 139 -13.50 31.30 8.12
CA GLY A 139 -12.26 31.93 7.65
C GLY A 139 -11.03 31.44 8.41
N ARG A 140 -11.00 30.16 8.80
CA ARG A 140 -9.88 29.58 9.57
C ARG A 140 -8.72 29.19 8.67
N ASP A 141 -7.51 29.40 9.15
CA ASP A 141 -6.30 28.89 8.51
C ASP A 141 -6.20 27.37 8.72
N ILE A 142 -6.09 26.62 7.61
CA ILE A 142 -6.01 25.16 7.61
C ILE A 142 -4.73 24.71 6.92
N ILE A 143 -4.03 23.77 7.54
CA ILE A 143 -2.87 23.09 6.96
C ILE A 143 -3.22 21.61 6.80
N THR A 144 -2.97 21.08 5.61
CA THR A 144 -3.05 19.64 5.33
C THR A 144 -1.65 19.12 4.99
N MET A 145 -1.36 17.88 5.41
CA MET A 145 -0.08 17.24 5.15
C MET A 145 -0.32 15.76 4.81
N ASP A 146 0.27 15.30 3.70
CA ASP A 146 0.37 13.89 3.37
C ASP A 146 1.68 13.33 3.94
N VAL A 147 1.61 12.16 4.58
CA VAL A 147 2.81 11.43 5.04
C VAL A 147 3.11 10.34 4.02
N PRO A 148 4.12 10.52 3.16
CA PRO A 148 4.39 9.58 2.09
C PRO A 148 4.82 8.23 2.65
N HIS A 149 4.19 7.16 2.16
CA HIS A 149 4.48 5.78 2.60
C HIS A 149 4.34 5.58 4.12
N ALA A 150 3.32 6.18 4.74
CA ALA A 150 3.08 6.11 6.19
C ALA A 150 3.26 4.71 6.80
N PHE A 151 2.71 3.66 6.17
CA PHE A 151 2.81 2.28 6.67
C PHE A 151 4.25 1.81 6.92
N ILE A 152 5.15 2.02 5.95
CA ILE A 152 6.55 1.57 6.08
C ILE A 152 7.39 2.51 6.94
N GLN A 153 6.79 3.52 7.55
CA GLN A 153 7.44 4.33 8.59
C GLN A 153 7.09 3.79 9.99
N THR A 154 5.97 3.08 10.12
CA THR A 154 5.49 2.52 11.39
C THR A 154 6.15 1.17 11.67
N TYR A 155 6.85 1.06 12.81
CA TYR A 155 7.41 -0.22 13.27
C TYR A 155 6.30 -1.16 13.75
N MET A 156 6.47 -2.45 13.49
CA MET A 156 5.65 -3.47 14.14
C MET A 156 6.04 -3.55 15.63
N PRO A 157 5.07 -3.77 16.53
CA PRO A 157 5.39 -4.03 17.93
C PRO A 157 6.27 -5.26 18.04
N GLU A 158 7.21 -5.24 18.98
CA GLU A 158 8.01 -6.43 19.31
C GLU A 158 7.08 -7.53 19.81
N ALA A 159 7.24 -8.73 19.26
CA ALA A 159 6.47 -9.89 19.69
C ALA A 159 6.84 -10.22 21.14
N LYS A 160 5.84 -10.25 22.03
CA LYS A 160 6.04 -10.69 23.41
C LYS A 160 6.29 -12.21 23.45
N GLU A 161 6.84 -12.70 24.55
CA GLU A 161 7.06 -14.12 24.75
C GLU A 161 5.74 -14.89 24.60
N GLY A 162 5.68 -15.81 23.64
CA GLY A 162 4.47 -16.58 23.29
C GLY A 162 3.60 -15.98 22.17
N GLU A 163 3.89 -14.76 21.69
CA GLU A 163 3.22 -14.18 20.51
C GLU A 163 3.94 -14.55 19.21
N ASN A 164 3.16 -14.78 18.15
CA ASN A 164 3.75 -15.10 16.84
C ASN A 164 4.21 -13.79 16.17
N CYS A 165 5.44 -13.78 15.67
CA CYS A 165 5.86 -12.73 14.74
C CYS A 165 5.02 -12.78 13.46
N ILE A 166 4.91 -11.64 12.77
CA ILE A 166 4.19 -11.57 11.50
C ILE A 166 5.16 -11.84 10.37
N TYR A 167 4.85 -12.86 9.57
CA TYR A 167 5.68 -13.29 8.44
C TYR A 167 4.97 -13.12 7.12
N MET A 168 5.76 -12.87 6.09
CA MET A 168 5.35 -12.81 4.71
C MET A 168 6.26 -13.69 3.86
N LYS A 169 5.73 -14.27 2.79
CA LYS A 169 6.51 -15.00 1.78
C LYS A 169 6.56 -14.25 0.46
N ILE A 170 7.77 -13.99 -0.02
CA ILE A 170 8.04 -13.38 -1.32
C ILE A 170 8.28 -14.52 -2.31
N THR A 171 7.58 -14.51 -3.45
CA THR A 171 7.57 -15.64 -4.39
C THR A 171 7.79 -15.21 -5.83
N GLY A 172 8.21 -16.17 -6.67
CA GLY A 172 8.30 -15.99 -8.11
C GLY A 172 9.40 -14.99 -8.50
N MET A 173 9.13 -14.14 -9.48
CA MET A 173 10.15 -13.23 -10.03
C MET A 173 10.64 -12.18 -9.04
N MET A 174 9.82 -11.82 -8.04
CA MET A 174 10.23 -10.88 -6.99
C MET A 174 11.41 -11.39 -6.18
N VAL A 175 11.57 -12.72 -6.05
CA VAL A 175 12.71 -13.32 -5.37
C VAL A 175 14.01 -13.00 -6.11
N GLN A 176 14.00 -13.08 -7.44
CA GLN A 176 15.20 -12.78 -8.22
C GLN A 176 15.58 -11.30 -8.09
N ILE A 177 14.62 -10.40 -8.27
CA ILE A 177 14.83 -8.95 -8.14
C ILE A 177 15.36 -8.60 -6.73
N LEU A 178 14.79 -9.22 -5.68
CA LEU A 178 15.24 -9.02 -4.31
C LEU A 178 16.70 -9.47 -4.09
N ILE A 179 17.10 -10.62 -4.64
CA ILE A 179 18.48 -11.13 -4.54
C ILE A 179 19.44 -10.21 -5.30
N ASP A 180 19.05 -9.72 -6.47
CA ASP A 180 19.89 -8.83 -7.28
C ASP A 180 20.16 -7.51 -6.52
N MET A 181 19.19 -7.04 -5.72
CA MET A 181 19.35 -5.86 -4.87
C MET A 181 20.06 -6.12 -3.54
N ALA A 182 19.79 -7.26 -2.91
CA ALA A 182 20.31 -7.65 -1.61
C ALA A 182 20.81 -9.11 -1.67
N PRO A 183 22.07 -9.33 -2.14
CA PRO A 183 22.60 -10.68 -2.38
C PRO A 183 22.59 -11.61 -1.16
N GLY A 184 22.63 -11.06 0.06
CA GLY A 184 22.52 -11.83 1.30
C GLY A 184 21.22 -12.63 1.42
N TYR A 185 20.14 -12.23 0.73
CA TYR A 185 18.88 -12.98 0.74
C TYR A 185 18.99 -14.34 0.04
N ARG A 186 20.05 -14.60 -0.73
CA ARG A 186 20.24 -15.82 -1.52
C ARG A 186 20.27 -17.09 -0.67
N GLU A 187 20.81 -17.03 0.54
CA GLU A 187 20.91 -18.19 1.45
C GLU A 187 19.56 -18.62 2.02
N TYR A 188 18.56 -17.72 2.00
CA TYR A 188 17.22 -17.96 2.54
C TYR A 188 16.23 -18.48 1.49
N VAL A 189 16.67 -18.67 0.24
CA VAL A 189 15.83 -19.15 -0.85
C VAL A 189 15.50 -20.62 -0.64
N VAL A 190 14.21 -20.93 -0.62
CA VAL A 190 13.70 -22.31 -0.62
C VAL A 190 12.85 -22.57 -1.87
N LEU A 191 12.75 -23.85 -2.25
CA LEU A 191 11.87 -24.29 -3.34
C LEU A 191 10.61 -24.91 -2.75
N GLU A 192 9.46 -24.30 -3.03
CA GLU A 192 8.14 -24.83 -2.69
C GLU A 192 7.35 -25.08 -3.96
N ASN A 193 6.95 -26.33 -4.22
CA ASN A 193 6.17 -26.70 -5.41
C ASN A 193 6.80 -26.17 -6.72
N GLY A 194 8.13 -26.25 -6.82
CA GLY A 194 8.90 -25.77 -7.99
C GLY A 194 9.05 -24.25 -8.08
N LYS A 195 8.56 -23.47 -7.11
CA LYS A 195 8.71 -22.00 -7.08
C LYS A 195 9.74 -21.59 -6.04
N ARG A 196 10.57 -20.60 -6.39
CA ARG A 196 11.46 -19.94 -5.42
C ARG A 196 10.64 -19.09 -4.46
N VAL A 197 10.93 -19.24 -3.17
CA VAL A 197 10.27 -18.55 -2.07
C VAL A 197 11.32 -18.06 -1.08
N ILE A 198 11.14 -16.86 -0.56
CA ILE A 198 11.86 -16.35 0.61
C ILE A 198 10.84 -15.99 1.68
N TYR A 199 11.04 -16.52 2.88
CA TYR A 199 10.28 -16.14 4.07
C TYR A 199 10.94 -14.93 4.73
N VAL A 200 10.13 -13.94 5.08
CA VAL A 200 10.60 -12.72 5.73
C VAL A 200 9.73 -12.40 6.94
N GLN A 201 10.36 -11.97 8.03
CA GLN A 201 9.67 -11.35 9.16
C GLN A 201 9.38 -9.89 8.82
N VAL A 202 8.14 -9.47 9.02
CA VAL A 202 7.69 -8.10 8.78
C VAL A 202 8.06 -7.23 9.98
N LEU A 203 8.90 -6.22 9.77
CA LEU A 203 9.39 -5.32 10.83
C LEU A 203 8.66 -3.98 10.85
N ARG A 204 7.99 -3.62 9.75
CA ARG A 204 7.19 -2.40 9.61
C ARG A 204 5.83 -2.69 9.00
N ALA A 205 4.83 -1.88 9.33
CA ALA A 205 3.49 -2.06 8.83
C ALA A 205 3.44 -2.04 7.30
N ARG A 206 2.52 -2.82 6.73
CA ARG A 206 2.36 -2.98 5.29
C ARG A 206 0.91 -2.80 4.91
N TYR A 207 0.71 -2.23 3.71
CA TYR A 207 -0.62 -2.18 3.15
C TYR A 207 -1.17 -3.60 2.92
N GLY A 208 -2.42 -3.82 3.31
CA GLY A 208 -3.13 -5.09 3.16
C GLY A 208 -2.92 -6.10 4.30
N MET A 209 -2.21 -5.72 5.38
CA MET A 209 -2.14 -6.52 6.62
C MET A 209 -3.50 -6.67 7.30
#